data_AF-L8M5C9-F1
#
_entry.id   AF-L8M5C9-F1
#
_cell.length_a   1.000
_cell.length_b   1.000
_cell.length_c   1.000
_cell.angle_alpha   90.00
_cell.angle_beta   90.00
_cell.angle_gamma   90.00
#
_symmetry.space_group_name_H-M   'P 1'
#
loop_
_entity.id
_entity.type
_entity.pdbx_description
1 polymer ?
#
loop_
_entity_poly.entity_id
_entity_poly.type
_entity_poly.pdbx_seq_one_letter_code
_entity_poly.pdbx_strand_id
1 'polypeptide(L)' 'MLQAIKEQDAVIYKQDRYGVHYDIKFLLSTEAGSSLILSSWIIRQNETFPRLTNAYPVNK' A
#
# COMPACT_ATOMS: atom_id res chain seq x y z
N MET A 1 -6.63 -9.36 1.19
CA MET A 1 -5.72 -8.20 1.08
C MET A 1 -4.91 -8.24 -0.21
N LEU A 2 -4.07 -9.26 -0.46
CA LEU A 2 -3.24 -9.34 -1.66
C LEU A 2 -4.04 -9.20 -2.98
N GLN A 3 -5.19 -9.85 -3.09
CA GLN A 3 -6.04 -9.77 -4.29
C GLN A 3 -6.62 -8.36 -4.50
N ALA A 4 -7.09 -7.70 -3.43
CA ALA A 4 -7.62 -6.33 -3.50
C ALA A 4 -6.56 -5.29 -3.90
N ILE A 5 -5.28 -5.55 -3.61
CA ILE A 5 -4.17 -4.67 -3.96
C ILE A 5 -3.78 -4.82 -5.43
N LYS A 6 -3.89 -6.03 -6.02
CA LYS A 6 -3.49 -6.30 -7.40
C LYS A 6 -4.27 -5.49 -8.44
N GLU A 7 -5.46 -5.02 -8.07
CA GLU A 7 -6.38 -4.29 -8.96
C GLU A 7 -6.24 -2.77 -8.84
N GLN A 8 -5.33 -2.27 -8.00
CA GLN A 8 -5.20 -0.84 -7.69
C GLN A 8 -3.85 -0.30 -8.14
N ASP A 9 -3.88 0.92 -8.68
CA ASP A 9 -2.65 1.61 -9.08
C ASP A 9 -1.87 2.07 -7.84
N ALA A 10 -0.58 1.75 -7.83
CA ALA A 10 0.33 2.24 -6.81
C ALA A 10 0.77 3.68 -7.13
N VAL A 11 0.57 4.59 -6.19
CA VAL A 11 0.97 5.99 -6.33
C VAL A 11 2.31 6.19 -5.62
N ILE A 12 3.27 6.84 -6.29
CA ILE A 12 4.53 7.23 -5.65
C ILE A 12 4.21 8.26 -4.58
N TYR A 13 4.50 7.90 -3.33
CA TYR A 13 4.32 8.79 -2.18
C TYR A 13 5.55 9.68 -1.99
N LYS A 14 6.75 9.07 -1.98
CA LYS A 14 8.03 9.78 -1.88
C LYS A 14 9.18 8.93 -2.40
N GLN A 15 10.32 9.56 -2.68
CA GLN A 15 11.59 8.87 -2.91
C GLN A 15 12.65 9.46 -2.00
N ASP A 16 13.43 8.59 -1.36
CA ASP A 16 14.53 9.00 -0.50
C ASP A 16 15.76 8.08 -0.65
N ARG A 17 16.76 8.25 0.22
CA ARG A 17 18.01 7.46 0.20
C ARG A 17 17.80 5.96 0.43
N TYR A 18 16.66 5.55 0.98
CA TYR A 18 16.35 4.15 1.24
C TYR A 18 15.63 3.49 0.08
N GLY A 19 14.95 4.25 -0.78
CA GLY A 19 14.23 3.73 -1.94
C GLY A 19 13.04 4.58 -2.37
N VAL A 20 12.16 3.97 -3.17
CA VAL A 20 10.90 4.59 -3.59
C VAL A 20 9.77 4.06 -2.72
N HIS A 21 8.99 4.98 -2.17
CA HIS A 21 7.83 4.67 -1.36
C HIS A 21 6.55 4.82 -2.17
N TYR A 22 5.65 3.88 -1.97
CA TYR A 22 4.37 3.81 -2.68
C TYR A 22 3.23 3.70 -1.68
N ASP A 23 2.14 4.39 -1.98
CA ASP A 23 0.90 4.26 -1.25
C ASP A 23 -0.17 3.66 -2.17
N ILE A 24 -0.93 2.71 -1.62
CA ILE A 24 -2.07 2.08 -2.29
C ILE A 24 -3.28 2.21 -1.38
N LYS A 25 -4.33 2.86 -1.88
CA LYS A 25 -5.63 2.93 -1.22
C LYS A 25 -6.57 1.91 -1.84
N PHE A 26 -7.22 1.09 -1.01
CA PHE A 26 -8.19 0.11 -1.50
C PHE A 26 -9.29 -0.13 -0.47
N LEU A 27 -10.49 -0.46 -0.95
CA LEU A 27 -11.57 -0.89 -0.07
C LEU A 27 -11.31 -2.34 0.35
N LEU A 28 -11.31 -2.60 1.65
CA LEU A 28 -11.26 -3.95 2.20
C LEU A 28 -12.63 -4.27 2.83
N SER A 29 -13.34 -5.21 2.21
CA SER A 29 -14.60 -5.76 2.70
C SER A 29 -14.37 -7.10 3.38
N THR A 30 -14.87 -7.25 4.60
CA THR A 30 -14.88 -8.49 5.39
C THR A 30 -16.31 -8.74 5.90
N GLU A 31 -16.52 -9.88 6.56
CA GLU A 31 -17.82 -10.17 7.21
C GLU A 31 -18.20 -9.13 8.28
N ALA A 32 -17.22 -8.47 8.88
CA ALA A 32 -17.45 -7.43 9.89
C ALA A 32 -17.77 -6.05 9.31
N GLY A 33 -17.63 -5.86 7.99
CA GLY A 33 -17.90 -4.59 7.31
C GLY A 33 -16.83 -4.22 6.29
N SER A 34 -16.88 -2.97 5.82
CA SER A 34 -15.94 -2.45 4.81
C SER A 34 -15.21 -1.22 5.32
N SER A 35 -13.92 -1.12 5.03
CA SER A 35 -13.10 0.04 5.37
C SER A 35 -12.15 0.39 4.23
N LEU A 36 -11.88 1.69 4.07
CA LEU A 36 -10.85 2.17 3.16
C LEU A 36 -9.49 2.00 3.85
N ILE A 37 -8.60 1.22 3.25
CA ILE A 37 -7.27 0.96 3.80
C ILE A 37 -6.24 1.74 2.99
N LEU A 38 -5.33 2.43 3.69
CA LEU A 38 -4.08 2.89 3.11
C LEU A 38 -2.99 1.88 3.47
N SER A 39 -2.29 1.39 2.46
CA SER A 39 -1.09 0.56 2.63
C SER A 39 0.12 1.26 2.03
N SER A 40 1.19 1.36 2.81
CA SER A 40 2.44 2.03 2.45
C SER A 40 3.54 1.02 2.26
N TRP A 41 4.25 1.14 1.15
CA TRP A 41 5.25 0.20 0.67
C TRP A 41 6.55 0.91 0.35
N ILE A 42 7.66 0.16 0.37
CA ILE A 42 8.96 0.62 -0.12
C ILE A 42 9.57 -0.43 -1.05
N ILE A 43 10.10 0.01 -2.18
CA ILE A 43 11.08 -0.75 -2.95
C ILE A 43 12.43 -0.11 -2.63
N ARG A 44 13.29 -0.83 -1.90
CA ARG A 44 14.59 -0.27 -1.51
C ARG A 44 15.54 -0.19 -2.68
N GLN A 45 16.57 0.63 -2.54
CA GLN A 45 17.70 0.60 -3.47
C GLN A 45 18.25 -0.82 -3.60
N ASN A 46 18.44 -1.27 -4.85
CA ASN A 46 18.90 -2.62 -5.20
C ASN A 46 17.92 -3.77 -4.90
N GLU A 47 16.66 -3.48 -4.56
CA GLU A 47 15.60 -4.48 -4.49
C GLU A 47 14.69 -4.41 -5.71
N THR A 48 14.20 -5.56 -6.16
CA THR A 48 13.23 -5.69 -7.25
C THR A 48 11.83 -6.03 -6.75
N PHE A 49 11.64 -6.11 -5.43
CA PHE A 49 10.38 -6.48 -4.80
C PHE A 49 9.98 -5.46 -3.72
N PRO A 50 8.67 -5.17 -3.59
CA PRO A 50 8.17 -4.23 -2.60
C PRO A 50 8.06 -4.85 -1.20
N ARG A 51 8.22 -4.02 -0.17
CA ARG A 51 8.04 -4.38 1.24
C ARG A 51 6.92 -3.54 1.84
N LEU A 52 5.97 -4.20 2.50
CA LEU A 52 4.94 -3.50 3.27
C LEU A 52 5.59 -2.87 4.51
N THR A 53 5.32 -1.59 4.72
CA THR A 53 5.83 -0.84 5.88
C THR A 53 4.72 -0.48 6.87
N ASN A 54 3.53 -0.16 6.36
CA ASN A 54 2.37 0.17 7.19
C ASN A 54 1.06 -0.17 6.45
N ALA A 55 0.01 -0.50 7.19
CA ALA A 55 -1.34 -0.66 6.66
C ALA A 55 -2.36 -0.30 7.75
N TYR A 56 -3.21 0.67 7.46
CA TYR A 56 -4.19 1.15 8.45
C TYR A 56 -5.47 1.66 7.77
N PRO A 57 -6.62 1.56 8.45
CA PRO A 57 -7.85 2.16 7.97
C PRO A 57 -7.73 3.68 7.97
N VAL A 58 -8.27 4.31 6.92
CA VAL A 58 -8.35 5.75 6.77
C VAL A 58 -9.80 6.16 6.59
N ASN A 59 -10.16 7.30 7.17
CA ASN A 59 -11.47 7.90 6.91
C ASN A 59 -11.50 8.45 5.48
N LYS A 60 -12.70 8.45 4.89
CA LYS A 60 -12.96 8.86 3.51
C LYS A 60 -12.77 10.36 3.32
#